data_AF-A0A7Y7P0V6-F1
#
_entry.id   AF-A0A7Y7P0V6-F1
#
_cell.length_a   1.000
_cell.length_b   1.000
_cell.length_c   1.000
_cell.angle_alpha   90.00
_cell.angle_beta   90.00
_cell.angle_gamma   90.00
#
_symmetry.space_group_name_H-M   'P 1'
#
loop_
_entity.id
_entity.type
_entity.pdbx_description
1 polymer ?
#
loop_
_entity_poly.entity_id
_entity_poly.type
_entity_poly.pdbx_seq_one_letter_code
_entity_poly.pdbx_strand_id
1 'polypeptide(L)'
;MTIEGFIFDYAKCVGCHACIVACYVESKVEPPIAWRQVNTFNSKRIPLAGFLNLSLACNHCIEAPCLKACPAKAYIKEEHTGAIIHQPEKCIGCRYCTWACPFDAPKYNKSIGIVEKCNLCNHLITNNLKPACAKQCPTGALSFSLLDQIQHSDTIGIPTTTHQPRIKTLRVNVIEAIPQLDISIAGFERIEYENLMITPITKIHAKHEWPLVFFTLIFAFLSGWIYAFESATSIMLKSLFVATSILAILLSTFHLGKPFRASHSIANLKTSWLSREILFCVLFFSSTVLYLFIFHNIYILIITAVISLSLLISIEMVYSIPKKNYKTPLHSSNTVLTALMFGFLYSGLLKLLVAVITIKALLYIVRKGNSQPYLEPLTMVFIFIRVLFGLIFPIGVISFASDNGSLFLLFPLLIGEIIDRYEFYNDIYIDSPSKNFEQLFKNTIMK
;
A
#
# COMPACT_ATOMS: atom_id res chain seq x y z
N MET A 1 -24.17 7.72 -19.88
CA MET A 1 -24.71 6.45 -19.35
C MET A 1 -25.36 6.76 -18.01
N THR A 2 -26.67 6.54 -17.88
CA THR A 2 -27.35 6.53 -16.59
C THR A 2 -26.99 5.23 -15.88
N ILE A 3 -26.44 5.33 -14.67
CA ILE A 3 -26.05 4.16 -13.87
C ILE A 3 -26.64 4.32 -12.47
N GLU A 4 -27.16 3.25 -11.89
CA GLU A 4 -27.65 3.31 -10.51
C GLU A 4 -26.49 3.51 -9.54
N GLY A 5 -26.72 4.12 -8.39
CA GLY A 5 -25.69 4.29 -7.38
C GLY A 5 -26.26 4.80 -6.07
N PHE A 6 -25.37 4.93 -5.09
CA PHE A 6 -25.77 5.46 -3.79
C PHE A 6 -25.98 6.97 -3.88
N ILE A 7 -27.05 7.46 -3.27
CA ILE A 7 -27.24 8.88 -3.00
C ILE A 7 -27.16 9.05 -1.49
N PHE A 8 -26.20 9.84 -1.03
CA PHE A 8 -25.98 10.09 0.39
C PHE A 8 -26.22 11.56 0.73
N ASP A 9 -26.96 11.80 1.78
CA ASP A 9 -27.38 13.12 2.19
C ASP A 9 -26.85 13.42 3.60
N TYR A 10 -25.83 14.28 3.65
CA TYR A 10 -25.08 14.58 4.87
C TYR A 10 -26.00 15.10 5.98
N ALA A 11 -26.94 15.98 5.66
CA ALA A 11 -27.78 16.64 6.64
C ALA A 11 -28.86 15.73 7.26
N LYS A 12 -29.09 14.51 6.75
CA LYS A 12 -30.03 13.54 7.37
C LYS A 12 -29.32 12.45 8.17
N CYS A 13 -27.99 12.32 8.07
CA CYS A 13 -27.31 11.17 8.65
C CYS A 13 -27.03 11.34 10.14
N VAL A 14 -27.78 10.60 10.97
CA VAL A 14 -27.64 10.64 12.44
C VAL A 14 -26.66 9.61 13.00
N GLY A 15 -25.96 8.85 12.15
CA GLY A 15 -24.98 7.86 12.62
C GLY A 15 -25.59 6.68 13.40
N CYS A 16 -26.83 6.28 13.11
CA CYS A 16 -27.52 5.19 13.81
C CYS A 16 -26.98 3.78 13.52
N HIS A 17 -26.09 3.64 12.53
CA HIS A 17 -25.46 2.38 12.08
C HIS A 17 -26.44 1.30 11.56
N ALA A 18 -27.73 1.61 11.38
CA ALA A 18 -28.72 0.69 10.81
C ALA A 18 -28.29 0.14 9.43
N CYS A 19 -27.59 0.95 8.62
CA CYS A 19 -27.08 0.55 7.32
C CYS A 19 -25.98 -0.53 7.40
N ILE A 20 -25.22 -0.58 8.51
CA ILE A 20 -24.19 -1.60 8.78
C ILE A 20 -24.89 -2.90 9.20
N VAL A 21 -25.82 -2.83 10.15
CA VAL A 21 -26.59 -3.99 10.64
C VAL A 21 -27.36 -4.65 9.49
N ALA A 22 -28.02 -3.87 8.64
CA ALA A 22 -28.70 -4.38 7.45
C ALA A 22 -27.72 -5.09 6.49
N CYS A 23 -26.49 -4.59 6.37
CA CYS A 23 -25.47 -5.23 5.55
C CYS A 23 -25.03 -6.58 6.14
N TYR A 24 -24.90 -6.67 7.47
CA TYR A 24 -24.56 -7.93 8.13
C TYR A 24 -25.61 -9.01 7.92
N VAL A 25 -26.88 -8.66 8.13
CA VAL A 25 -27.99 -9.59 7.94
C VAL A 25 -28.09 -10.03 6.48
N GLU A 26 -28.07 -9.08 5.54
CA GLU A 26 -28.25 -9.38 4.12
C GLU A 26 -27.09 -10.18 3.52
N SER A 27 -25.85 -9.78 3.85
CA SER A 27 -24.65 -10.38 3.25
C SER A 27 -24.09 -11.54 4.06
N LYS A 28 -24.68 -11.85 5.23
CA LYS A 28 -24.20 -12.85 6.19
C LYS A 28 -22.73 -12.63 6.57
N VAL A 29 -22.36 -11.37 6.77
CA VAL A 29 -21.01 -10.96 7.18
C VAL A 29 -20.97 -10.84 8.69
N GLU A 30 -19.95 -11.41 9.31
CA GLU A 30 -19.78 -11.38 10.76
C GLU A 30 -18.86 -10.21 11.19
N PRO A 31 -19.19 -9.50 12.28
CA PRO A 31 -18.27 -8.57 12.93
C PRO A 31 -16.95 -9.28 13.32
N PRO A 32 -15.81 -8.56 13.33
CA PRO A 32 -15.66 -7.11 13.21
C PRO A 32 -15.50 -6.63 11.76
N ILE A 33 -15.56 -7.50 10.75
CA ILE A 33 -15.47 -7.09 9.34
C ILE A 33 -16.73 -6.29 9.02
N ALA A 34 -16.61 -5.15 8.35
CA ALA A 34 -17.75 -4.32 7.97
C ALA A 34 -17.60 -3.87 6.51
N TRP A 35 -18.49 -4.34 5.63
CA TRP A 35 -18.50 -3.96 4.21
C TRP A 35 -19.02 -2.55 3.96
N ARG A 36 -19.82 -2.03 4.90
CA ARG A 36 -20.29 -0.65 4.98
C ARG A 36 -19.87 -0.09 6.34
N GLN A 37 -19.43 1.16 6.36
CA GLN A 37 -18.90 1.84 7.54
C GLN A 37 -19.52 3.25 7.65
N VAL A 38 -19.67 3.74 8.88
CA VAL A 38 -20.02 5.14 9.16
C VAL A 38 -18.76 5.86 9.61
N ASN A 39 -18.22 6.69 8.73
CA ASN A 39 -17.09 7.55 9.02
C ASN A 39 -17.61 8.83 9.65
N THR A 40 -16.93 9.30 10.69
CA THR A 40 -17.51 10.30 11.57
C THR A 40 -16.52 11.41 11.85
N PHE A 41 -16.91 12.63 11.49
CA PHE A 41 -16.28 13.85 11.99
C PHE A 41 -16.51 13.94 13.50
N ASN A 42 -15.49 14.36 14.25
CA ASN A 42 -15.57 14.41 15.72
C ASN A 42 -15.94 13.05 16.35
N SER A 43 -15.32 11.95 15.91
CA SER A 43 -15.58 10.61 16.43
C SER A 43 -15.36 10.47 17.94
N LYS A 44 -14.53 11.35 18.52
CA LYS A 44 -14.26 11.46 19.96
C LYS A 44 -15.33 12.22 20.74
N ARG A 45 -16.33 12.80 20.06
CA ARG A 45 -17.42 13.58 20.66
C ARG A 45 -16.91 14.73 21.53
N ILE A 46 -15.87 15.41 21.06
CA ILE A 46 -15.37 16.62 21.70
C ILE A 46 -16.52 17.63 21.76
N PRO A 47 -16.83 18.19 22.94
CA PRO A 47 -17.89 19.17 23.09
C PRO A 47 -17.71 20.34 22.12
N LEU A 48 -18.84 20.92 21.68
CA LEU A 48 -18.89 22.14 20.86
C LEU A 48 -18.28 22.05 19.45
N ALA A 49 -17.54 20.98 19.11
CA ALA A 49 -16.95 20.80 17.79
C ALA A 49 -17.93 20.37 16.69
N GLY A 50 -19.20 20.08 17.00
CA GLY A 50 -20.20 19.56 16.06
C GLY A 50 -19.94 18.10 15.64
N PHE A 51 -20.82 17.54 14.80
CA PHE A 51 -20.76 16.13 14.39
C PHE A 51 -21.30 15.93 12.98
N LEU A 52 -20.62 15.12 12.17
CA LEU A 52 -21.01 14.81 10.80
C LEU A 52 -20.73 13.34 10.52
N ASN A 53 -21.69 12.64 9.91
CA ASN A 53 -21.59 11.22 9.60
C ASN A 53 -21.59 11.00 8.09
N LEU A 54 -20.81 10.03 7.64
CA LEU A 54 -20.73 9.57 6.26
C LEU A 54 -20.76 8.05 6.18
N SER A 55 -21.89 7.51 5.69
CA SER A 55 -22.04 6.07 5.45
C SER A 55 -21.45 5.68 4.09
N LEU A 56 -20.34 4.94 4.08
CA LEU A 56 -19.65 4.49 2.87
C LEU A 56 -19.50 2.97 2.80
N ALA A 57 -19.42 2.46 1.58
CA ALA A 57 -19.12 1.07 1.27
C ALA A 57 -18.29 1.03 -0.03
N CYS A 58 -18.26 -0.11 -0.72
CA CYS A 58 -17.78 -0.11 -2.10
C CYS A 58 -18.69 0.77 -2.97
N ASN A 59 -18.08 1.67 -3.75
CA ASN A 59 -18.80 2.55 -4.68
C ASN A 59 -18.93 1.95 -6.09
N HIS A 60 -18.54 0.68 -6.29
CA HIS A 60 -18.65 -0.07 -7.56
C HIS A 60 -18.23 0.77 -8.80
N CYS A 61 -17.10 1.46 -8.65
CA CYS A 61 -16.56 2.45 -9.59
C CYS A 61 -16.63 1.98 -11.06
N ILE A 62 -16.93 2.90 -11.98
CA ILE A 62 -16.93 2.59 -13.42
C ILE A 62 -15.56 2.07 -13.84
N GLU A 63 -14.51 2.77 -13.40
CA GLU A 63 -13.12 2.35 -13.51
C GLU A 63 -12.59 1.85 -12.17
N ALA A 64 -12.89 0.58 -11.85
CA ALA A 64 -12.51 0.03 -10.55
C ALA A 64 -10.99 -0.25 -10.46
N PRO A 65 -10.25 0.42 -9.55
CA PRO A 65 -8.81 0.18 -9.37
C PRO A 65 -8.52 -1.23 -8.86
N CYS A 66 -9.44 -1.82 -8.08
CA CYS A 66 -9.31 -3.19 -7.59
C CYS A 66 -9.34 -4.26 -8.70
N LEU A 67 -10.06 -4.03 -9.81
CA LEU A 67 -10.03 -4.90 -10.98
C LEU A 67 -8.65 -4.90 -11.64
N LYS A 68 -8.07 -3.71 -11.84
CA LYS A 68 -6.74 -3.54 -12.44
C LYS A 68 -5.63 -4.09 -11.54
N ALA A 69 -5.72 -3.85 -10.23
CA ALA A 69 -4.67 -4.23 -9.27
C ALA A 69 -4.63 -5.74 -8.96
N CYS A 70 -5.78 -6.42 -8.91
CA CYS A 70 -5.84 -7.80 -8.42
C CYS A 70 -5.03 -8.76 -9.32
N PRO A 71 -3.99 -9.44 -8.78
CA PRO A 71 -3.17 -10.36 -9.55
C PRO A 71 -3.95 -11.63 -9.96
N ALA A 72 -4.90 -12.04 -9.12
CA ALA A 72 -5.68 -13.26 -9.25
C ALA A 72 -6.94 -13.15 -10.12
N LYS A 73 -7.22 -11.94 -10.66
CA LYS A 73 -8.52 -11.63 -11.29
C LYS A 73 -9.72 -12.09 -10.45
N ALA A 74 -9.64 -11.89 -9.14
CA ALA A 74 -10.69 -12.23 -8.18
C ALA A 74 -11.82 -11.17 -8.14
N TYR A 75 -11.87 -10.27 -9.11
CA TYR A 75 -12.95 -9.32 -9.28
C TYR A 75 -13.49 -9.42 -10.70
N ILE A 76 -14.80 -9.31 -10.84
CA ILE A 76 -15.50 -9.18 -12.12
C ILE A 76 -16.39 -7.94 -12.10
N LYS A 77 -16.70 -7.40 -13.27
CA LYS A 77 -17.76 -6.41 -13.43
C LYS A 77 -18.97 -7.15 -13.99
N GLU A 78 -20.05 -7.20 -13.21
CA GLU A 78 -21.32 -7.78 -13.64
C GLU A 78 -21.94 -6.87 -14.72
N GLU A 79 -22.45 -7.48 -15.79
CA GLU A 79 -22.79 -6.78 -17.03
C GLU A 79 -24.06 -5.95 -16.90
N HIS A 80 -25.07 -6.46 -16.21
CA HIS A 80 -26.39 -5.82 -16.13
C HIS A 80 -26.41 -4.64 -15.15
N THR A 81 -25.90 -4.84 -13.95
CA THR A 81 -25.92 -3.88 -12.85
C THR A 81 -24.66 -3.01 -12.81
N GLY A 82 -23.60 -3.41 -13.52
CA GLY A 82 -22.27 -2.81 -13.40
C GLY A 82 -21.59 -3.05 -12.05
N ALA A 83 -22.11 -3.98 -11.22
CA ALA A 83 -21.55 -4.26 -9.91
C ALA A 83 -20.15 -4.91 -10.03
N ILE A 84 -19.16 -4.32 -9.37
CA ILE A 84 -17.88 -5.00 -9.14
C ILE A 84 -18.08 -6.11 -8.11
N ILE A 85 -17.98 -7.39 -8.48
CA ILE A 85 -18.19 -8.53 -7.59
C ILE A 85 -16.84 -9.18 -7.27
N HIS A 86 -16.64 -9.55 -6.01
CA HIS A 86 -15.46 -10.31 -5.58
C HIS A 86 -15.76 -11.81 -5.66
N GLN A 87 -14.77 -12.59 -6.09
CA GLN A 87 -14.80 -14.05 -6.25
C GLN A 87 -13.91 -14.71 -5.18
N PRO A 88 -14.48 -15.15 -4.03
CA PRO A 88 -13.74 -15.68 -2.89
C PRO A 88 -12.80 -16.85 -3.22
N GLU A 89 -13.18 -17.68 -4.18
CA GLU A 89 -12.47 -18.88 -4.61
C GLU A 89 -11.15 -18.58 -5.30
N LYS A 90 -11.07 -17.47 -6.06
CA LYS A 90 -9.84 -17.02 -6.74
C LYS A 90 -8.94 -16.20 -5.84
N CYS A 91 -9.47 -15.65 -4.75
CA CYS A 91 -8.72 -14.76 -3.88
C CYS A 91 -7.57 -15.50 -3.18
N ILE A 92 -6.36 -14.95 -3.34
CA ILE A 92 -5.12 -15.44 -2.70
C ILE A 92 -4.81 -14.75 -1.37
N GLY A 93 -5.62 -13.74 -1.01
CA GLY A 93 -5.43 -12.98 0.22
C GLY A 93 -4.19 -12.07 0.25
N CYS A 94 -3.71 -11.58 -0.91
CA CYS A 94 -2.54 -10.68 -1.01
C CYS A 94 -2.77 -9.24 -0.54
N ARG A 95 -4.03 -8.86 -0.24
CA ARG A 95 -4.43 -7.52 0.25
C ARG A 95 -4.12 -6.33 -0.68
N TYR A 96 -3.52 -6.54 -1.85
CA TYR A 96 -3.14 -5.46 -2.76
C TYR A 96 -4.32 -4.56 -3.19
N CYS A 97 -5.52 -5.13 -3.32
CA CYS A 97 -6.75 -4.36 -3.59
C CYS A 97 -7.14 -3.39 -2.45
N THR A 98 -6.71 -3.65 -1.21
CA THR A 98 -6.93 -2.74 -0.07
C THR A 98 -6.05 -1.49 -0.16
N TRP A 99 -4.93 -1.58 -0.89
CA TRP A 99 -4.04 -0.46 -1.21
C TRP A 99 -4.56 0.36 -2.38
N ALA A 100 -5.13 -0.32 -3.39
CA ALA A 100 -5.65 0.32 -4.58
C ALA A 100 -6.99 1.06 -4.39
N CYS A 101 -7.78 0.70 -3.37
CA CYS A 101 -9.09 1.30 -3.18
C CYS A 101 -9.01 2.57 -2.32
N PRO A 102 -9.37 3.76 -2.84
CA PRO A 102 -9.36 5.00 -2.06
C PRO A 102 -10.51 5.06 -1.04
N PHE A 103 -11.55 4.24 -1.20
CA PHE A 103 -12.73 4.26 -0.34
C PHE A 103 -12.63 3.31 0.85
N ASP A 104 -11.49 2.64 1.03
CA ASP A 104 -11.30 1.63 2.08
C ASP A 104 -12.37 0.52 2.05
N ALA A 105 -12.87 0.16 0.86
CA ALA A 105 -13.98 -0.79 0.73
C ALA A 105 -13.58 -2.26 0.87
N PRO A 106 -12.44 -2.75 0.28
CA PRO A 106 -11.98 -4.11 0.49
C PRO A 106 -11.42 -4.28 1.91
N LYS A 107 -11.95 -5.25 2.66
CA LYS A 107 -11.54 -5.59 4.02
C LYS A 107 -10.92 -6.98 4.03
N TYR A 108 -9.74 -7.12 4.64
CA TYR A 108 -9.13 -8.43 4.79
C TYR A 108 -9.75 -9.16 5.98
N ASN A 109 -10.41 -10.29 5.71
CA ASN A 109 -10.90 -11.18 6.75
C ASN A 109 -9.81 -12.17 7.15
N LYS A 110 -9.23 -11.96 8.34
CA LYS A 110 -8.16 -12.79 8.88
C LYS A 110 -8.62 -14.22 9.18
N SER A 111 -9.88 -14.44 9.57
CA SER A 111 -10.35 -15.78 9.97
C SER A 111 -10.37 -16.75 8.79
N ILE A 112 -10.76 -16.25 7.61
CA ILE A 112 -10.81 -17.06 6.38
C ILE A 112 -9.64 -16.81 5.44
N GLY A 113 -8.79 -15.81 5.69
CA GLY A 113 -7.57 -15.54 4.91
C GLY A 113 -7.82 -14.92 3.53
N ILE A 114 -8.94 -14.26 3.30
CA ILE A 114 -9.26 -13.60 2.02
C ILE A 114 -9.81 -12.19 2.23
N VAL A 115 -9.88 -11.42 1.16
CA VAL A 115 -10.52 -10.10 1.17
C VAL A 115 -12.02 -10.26 0.92
N GLU A 116 -12.82 -9.42 1.55
CA GLU A 116 -14.25 -9.29 1.31
C GLU A 116 -14.62 -7.82 1.09
N LYS A 117 -15.77 -7.58 0.46
CA LYS A 117 -16.33 -6.24 0.26
C LYS A 117 -17.79 -6.32 -0.13
N CYS A 118 -18.47 -5.17 -0.04
CA CYS A 118 -19.81 -4.96 -0.59
C CYS A 118 -19.93 -5.51 -2.02
N ASN A 119 -21.01 -6.27 -2.25
CA ASN A 119 -21.41 -6.85 -3.53
C ASN A 119 -22.57 -6.06 -4.18
N LEU A 120 -22.82 -4.83 -3.73
CA LEU A 120 -23.94 -3.96 -4.11
C LEU A 120 -25.34 -4.55 -3.80
N CYS A 121 -25.44 -5.62 -3.02
CA CYS A 121 -26.64 -6.45 -2.95
C CYS A 121 -27.13 -6.82 -4.36
N ASN A 122 -26.21 -7.24 -5.24
CA ASN A 122 -26.49 -7.51 -6.65
C ASN A 122 -27.74 -8.37 -6.86
N HIS A 123 -27.93 -9.40 -6.02
CA HIS A 123 -29.08 -10.29 -6.07
C HIS A 123 -30.42 -9.61 -5.76
N LEU A 124 -30.43 -8.50 -5.02
CA LEU A 124 -31.62 -7.68 -4.83
C LEU A 124 -31.86 -6.77 -6.04
N ILE A 125 -30.81 -6.12 -6.55
CA ILE A 125 -30.91 -5.19 -7.67
C ILE A 125 -31.41 -5.90 -8.93
N THR A 126 -30.93 -7.11 -9.21
CA THR A 126 -31.42 -7.92 -10.34
C THR A 126 -32.91 -8.26 -10.24
N ASN A 127 -33.50 -8.15 -9.04
CA ASN A 127 -34.92 -8.33 -8.78
C ASN A 127 -35.66 -7.00 -8.58
N ASN A 128 -35.11 -5.88 -9.07
CA ASN A 128 -35.66 -4.52 -8.94
C ASN A 128 -35.87 -4.06 -7.47
N LEU A 129 -35.10 -4.63 -6.54
CA LEU A 129 -35.10 -4.24 -5.12
C LEU A 129 -33.89 -3.36 -4.80
N LYS A 130 -34.07 -2.47 -3.82
CA LYS A 130 -32.97 -1.61 -3.33
C LYS A 130 -32.01 -2.42 -2.44
N PRO A 131 -30.71 -2.06 -2.40
CA PRO A 131 -29.77 -2.62 -1.45
C PRO A 131 -30.26 -2.49 0.00
N ALA A 132 -30.01 -3.51 0.82
CA ALA A 132 -30.50 -3.58 2.20
C ALA A 132 -30.13 -2.33 3.03
N CYS A 133 -28.90 -1.84 2.88
CA CYS A 133 -28.44 -0.64 3.58
C CYS A 133 -29.22 0.64 3.24
N ALA A 134 -29.66 0.79 1.99
CA ALA A 134 -30.47 1.92 1.54
C ALA A 134 -31.93 1.74 1.93
N LYS A 135 -32.46 0.50 1.84
CA LYS A 135 -33.82 0.16 2.26
C LYS A 135 -34.04 0.42 3.77
N GLN A 136 -33.05 0.12 4.60
CA GLN A 136 -33.16 0.21 6.06
C GLN A 136 -32.75 1.58 6.64
N CYS A 137 -32.43 2.59 5.82
CA CYS A 137 -32.02 3.90 6.34
C CYS A 137 -33.21 4.66 6.92
N PRO A 138 -33.31 4.84 8.26
CA PRO A 138 -34.52 5.37 8.88
C PRO A 138 -34.76 6.85 8.57
N THR A 139 -33.69 7.63 8.39
CA THR A 139 -33.77 9.07 8.10
C THR A 139 -33.80 9.39 6.61
N GLY A 140 -33.70 8.37 5.74
CA GLY A 140 -33.55 8.57 4.30
C GLY A 140 -32.24 9.27 3.90
N ALA A 141 -31.22 9.25 4.77
CA ALA A 141 -29.89 9.78 4.48
C ALA A 141 -29.14 8.99 3.40
N LEU A 142 -29.43 7.71 3.27
CA LEU A 142 -28.84 6.83 2.26
C LEU A 142 -29.96 6.26 1.40
N SER A 143 -29.89 6.49 0.10
CA SER A 143 -30.80 5.91 -0.88
C SER A 143 -30.01 5.33 -2.07
N PHE A 144 -30.73 4.67 -2.98
CA PHE A 144 -30.17 4.04 -4.17
C PHE A 144 -31.10 4.31 -5.35
N SER A 145 -30.57 4.91 -6.42
CA SER A 145 -31.33 5.34 -7.60
C SER A 145 -30.37 5.57 -8.77
N LEU A 146 -30.93 5.83 -9.96
CA LEU A 146 -30.19 6.33 -11.12
C LEU A 146 -29.42 7.60 -10.78
N LEU A 147 -28.16 7.67 -11.22
CA LEU A 147 -27.30 8.84 -11.11
C LEU A 147 -27.27 9.57 -12.45
N ASP A 148 -27.82 10.78 -12.45
CA ASP A 148 -27.87 11.70 -13.59
C ASP A 148 -26.48 12.26 -13.92
N GLN A 149 -25.62 12.40 -12.90
CA GLN A 149 -24.22 12.80 -13.01
C GLN A 149 -23.38 12.07 -11.95
N ILE A 150 -22.21 11.58 -12.36
CA ILE A 150 -21.18 11.10 -11.42
C ILE A 150 -20.34 12.31 -11.06
N GLN A 151 -20.53 12.79 -9.82
CA GLN A 151 -19.98 14.05 -9.36
C GLN A 151 -18.48 13.90 -9.09
N HIS A 152 -17.68 14.81 -9.64
CA HIS A 152 -16.22 14.91 -9.45
C HIS A 152 -15.80 16.01 -8.46
N SER A 153 -16.72 16.51 -7.63
CA SER A 153 -16.44 17.64 -6.73
C SER A 153 -15.89 17.20 -5.37
N ASP A 154 -15.01 18.03 -4.81
CA ASP A 154 -14.44 17.90 -3.46
C ASP A 154 -15.56 17.73 -2.42
N THR A 155 -15.75 16.49 -1.99
CA THR A 155 -16.81 16.09 -1.07
C THR A 155 -16.16 15.52 0.19
N ILE A 156 -16.69 15.92 1.34
CA ILE A 156 -16.09 15.63 2.64
C ILE A 156 -15.99 14.11 2.84
N GLY A 157 -14.83 13.60 3.20
CA GLY A 157 -14.64 12.16 3.41
C GLY A 157 -14.67 11.29 2.15
N ILE A 158 -14.82 11.86 0.95
CA ILE A 158 -14.70 11.13 -0.32
C ILE A 158 -13.40 11.57 -1.00
N PRO A 159 -12.40 10.68 -1.12
CA PRO A 159 -11.13 11.07 -1.74
C PRO A 159 -11.30 11.46 -3.20
N THR A 160 -10.63 12.54 -3.62
CA THR A 160 -10.58 12.99 -5.01
C THR A 160 -9.94 11.91 -5.88
N THR A 161 -10.67 11.42 -6.87
CA THR A 161 -10.23 10.30 -7.70
C THR A 161 -10.79 10.37 -9.12
N THR A 162 -10.04 9.82 -10.07
CA THR A 162 -10.46 9.65 -11.47
C THR A 162 -11.31 8.39 -11.70
N HIS A 163 -11.53 7.58 -10.65
CA HIS A 163 -12.17 6.26 -10.78
C HIS A 163 -13.70 6.30 -10.97
N GLN A 164 -14.34 7.48 -10.95
CA GLN A 164 -15.79 7.64 -11.15
C GLN A 164 -16.61 6.73 -10.20
N PRO A 165 -16.60 7.01 -8.88
CA PRO A 165 -17.37 6.23 -7.92
C PRO A 165 -18.88 6.41 -8.12
N ARG A 166 -19.68 5.34 -7.99
CA ARG A 166 -21.17 5.41 -8.09
C ARG A 166 -21.79 5.88 -6.78
N ILE A 167 -21.44 7.08 -6.38
CA ILE A 167 -22.03 7.77 -5.24
C ILE A 167 -22.24 9.25 -5.57
N LYS A 168 -23.41 9.78 -5.24
CA LYS A 168 -23.74 11.21 -5.30
C LYS A 168 -23.99 11.68 -3.87
N THR A 169 -23.41 12.81 -3.50
CA THR A 169 -23.64 13.39 -2.18
C THR A 169 -24.45 14.67 -2.27
N LEU A 170 -25.36 14.86 -1.32
CA LEU A 170 -26.22 16.03 -1.21
C LEU A 170 -25.87 16.84 0.04
N ARG A 171 -26.07 18.17 -0.03
CA ARG A 171 -25.93 19.10 1.10
C ARG A 171 -24.55 19.06 1.77
N VAL A 172 -23.52 19.12 0.93
CA VAL A 172 -22.10 19.11 1.33
C VAL A 172 -21.74 20.35 2.16
N ASN A 173 -22.41 21.47 1.94
CA ASN A 173 -22.27 22.71 2.69
C ASN A 173 -22.69 22.61 4.16
N VAL A 174 -23.24 21.48 4.63
CA VAL A 174 -23.54 21.28 6.07
C VAL A 174 -22.30 21.45 6.96
N ILE A 175 -21.10 21.32 6.39
CA ILE A 175 -19.86 21.57 7.11
C ILE A 175 -19.71 23.04 7.54
N GLU A 176 -20.23 23.97 6.75
CA GLU A 176 -20.24 25.39 7.08
C GLU A 176 -21.22 25.69 8.22
N ALA A 177 -22.16 24.78 8.48
CA ALA A 177 -23.07 24.83 9.61
C ALA A 177 -22.49 24.18 10.88
N ILE A 178 -21.27 23.60 10.82
CA ILE A 178 -20.59 23.14 12.04
C ILE A 178 -20.21 24.40 12.84
N PRO A 179 -20.70 24.54 14.08
CA PRO A 179 -20.47 25.75 14.85
C PRO A 179 -18.97 25.91 15.15
N GLN A 180 -18.42 27.08 14.83
CA GLN A 180 -17.07 27.48 15.22
C GLN A 180 -17.13 28.01 16.65
N LEU A 181 -17.10 27.10 17.61
CA LEU A 181 -17.13 27.44 19.04
C LEU A 181 -15.74 27.27 19.62
N ASP A 182 -15.37 28.19 20.51
CA ASP A 182 -14.16 28.05 21.31
C ASP A 182 -14.31 26.85 22.25
N ILE A 183 -13.57 25.79 21.95
CA ILE A 183 -13.60 24.53 22.69
C ILE A 183 -13.03 24.72 24.11
N SER A 184 -12.21 25.75 24.36
CA SER A 184 -11.70 26.01 25.72
C SER A 184 -12.81 26.41 26.69
N ILE A 185 -13.95 26.89 26.20
CA ILE A 185 -15.14 27.15 27.03
C ILE A 185 -15.65 25.85 27.68
N ALA A 186 -15.43 24.70 27.04
CA ALA A 186 -15.77 23.39 27.61
C ALA A 186 -14.70 22.86 28.60
N GLY A 187 -13.69 23.65 28.94
CA GLY A 187 -12.58 23.26 29.81
C GLY A 187 -11.54 22.37 29.14
N PHE A 188 -11.56 22.26 27.80
CA PHE A 188 -10.58 21.49 27.03
C PHE A 188 -9.37 22.35 26.67
N GLU A 189 -8.17 21.89 27.02
CA GLU A 189 -6.92 22.53 26.59
C GLU A 189 -6.38 21.91 25.29
N ARG A 190 -5.57 22.69 24.56
CA ARG A 190 -4.93 22.25 23.30
C ARG A 190 -4.09 20.98 23.47
N ILE A 191 -3.43 20.82 24.61
CA ILE A 191 -2.57 19.65 24.91
C ILE A 191 -3.43 18.40 25.06
N GLU A 192 -4.60 18.51 25.69
CA GLU A 192 -5.54 17.39 25.84
C GLU A 192 -6.10 16.95 24.48
N TYR A 193 -6.33 17.90 23.57
CA TYR A 193 -6.70 17.61 22.20
C TYR A 193 -5.64 16.80 21.47
N GLU A 194 -4.37 17.24 21.49
CA GLU A 194 -3.27 16.53 20.84
C GLU A 194 -3.12 15.10 21.37
N ASN A 195 -3.32 14.89 22.68
CA ASN A 195 -3.31 13.57 23.32
C ASN A 195 -4.50 12.67 22.92
N LEU A 196 -5.65 13.24 22.56
CA LEU A 196 -6.84 12.51 22.11
C LEU A 196 -6.78 12.12 20.62
N MET A 197 -5.97 12.83 19.83
CA MET A 197 -5.79 12.59 18.42
C MET A 197 -4.87 11.38 18.21
N ILE A 198 -5.48 10.20 18.13
CA ILE A 198 -4.78 8.97 17.75
C ILE A 198 -4.13 9.16 16.38
N THR A 199 -2.89 8.72 16.23
CA THR A 199 -2.22 8.65 14.94
C THR A 199 -3.05 7.81 13.96
N PRO A 200 -3.30 8.31 12.73
CA PRO A 200 -4.12 7.58 11.77
C PRO A 200 -3.54 6.18 11.57
N ILE A 201 -4.37 5.15 11.75
CA ILE A 201 -3.96 3.77 11.54
C ILE A 201 -3.59 3.61 10.07
N THR A 202 -2.29 3.55 9.76
CA THR A 202 -1.83 3.28 8.41
C THR A 202 -2.03 1.79 8.11
N LYS A 203 -2.70 1.50 6.99
CA LYS A 203 -2.92 0.11 6.55
C LYS A 203 -1.63 -0.60 6.17
N ILE A 204 -0.62 0.18 5.78
CA ILE A 204 0.71 -0.29 5.41
C ILE A 204 1.64 0.20 6.51
N HIS A 205 2.35 -0.74 7.12
CA HIS A 205 3.33 -0.45 8.15
C HIS A 205 4.38 -1.56 8.15
N ALA A 206 5.65 -1.20 8.31
CA ALA A 206 6.76 -2.16 8.19
C ALA A 206 6.65 -3.33 9.18
N LYS A 207 6.13 -3.10 10.39
CA LYS A 207 5.88 -4.15 11.40
C LYS A 207 4.94 -5.27 10.90
N HIS A 208 3.94 -4.93 10.08
CA HIS A 208 2.98 -5.90 9.56
C HIS A 208 3.41 -6.48 8.21
N GLU A 209 4.17 -5.70 7.43
CA GLU A 209 4.65 -6.05 6.10
C GLU A 209 6.12 -6.47 6.09
N TRP A 210 6.66 -6.91 7.23
CA TRP A 210 8.07 -7.30 7.37
C TRP A 210 8.53 -8.36 6.36
N PRO A 211 7.72 -9.37 5.95
CA PRO A 211 8.17 -10.33 4.94
C PRO A 211 8.43 -9.64 3.58
N LEU A 212 7.64 -8.62 3.24
CA LEU A 212 7.81 -7.84 2.00
C LEU A 212 9.05 -6.93 2.07
N VAL A 213 9.37 -6.38 3.24
CA VAL A 213 10.61 -5.63 3.48
C VAL A 213 11.82 -6.49 3.13
N PHE A 214 11.91 -7.70 3.70
CA PHE A 214 13.03 -8.59 3.43
C PHE A 214 13.01 -9.18 2.02
N PHE A 215 11.84 -9.58 1.50
CA PHE A 215 11.70 -10.05 0.12
C PHE A 215 12.29 -9.05 -0.89
N THR A 216 11.86 -7.78 -0.81
CA THR A 216 12.32 -6.74 -1.75
C THR A 216 13.81 -6.42 -1.58
N LEU A 217 14.33 -6.45 -0.36
CA LEU A 217 15.75 -6.24 -0.09
C LEU A 217 16.61 -7.40 -0.60
N ILE A 218 16.21 -8.64 -0.33
CA ILE A 218 16.94 -9.84 -0.74
C ILE A 218 17.00 -9.93 -2.27
N PHE A 219 15.90 -9.66 -2.98
CA PHE A 219 15.96 -9.65 -4.45
C PHE A 219 16.86 -8.53 -4.99
N ALA A 220 16.84 -7.33 -4.42
CA ALA A 220 17.79 -6.29 -4.82
C ALA A 220 19.25 -6.70 -4.59
N PHE A 221 19.53 -7.34 -3.44
CA PHE A 221 20.84 -7.88 -3.10
C PHE A 221 21.29 -8.97 -4.07
N LEU A 222 20.45 -9.98 -4.33
CA LEU A 222 20.71 -11.06 -5.28
C LEU A 222 20.90 -10.55 -6.70
N SER A 223 20.09 -9.56 -7.11
CA SER A 223 20.22 -8.88 -8.40
C SER A 223 21.55 -8.15 -8.57
N GLY A 224 22.14 -7.62 -7.49
CA GLY A 224 23.50 -7.08 -7.52
C GLY A 224 24.57 -8.18 -7.51
N TRP A 225 24.35 -9.24 -6.72
CA TRP A 225 25.30 -10.33 -6.54
C TRP A 225 25.49 -11.20 -7.79
N ILE A 226 24.48 -11.32 -8.66
CA ILE A 226 24.57 -12.15 -9.87
C ILE A 226 25.76 -11.77 -10.78
N TYR A 227 26.15 -10.50 -10.80
CA TYR A 227 27.26 -9.99 -11.63
C TYR A 227 28.65 -10.33 -11.08
N ALA A 228 28.73 -10.86 -9.87
CA ALA A 228 29.99 -11.25 -9.23
C ALA A 228 30.40 -12.70 -9.55
N PHE A 229 29.50 -13.48 -10.19
CA PHE A 229 29.76 -14.89 -10.45
C PHE A 229 30.61 -15.07 -11.71
N GLU A 230 31.68 -15.85 -11.55
CA GLU A 230 32.54 -16.32 -12.62
C GLU A 230 32.45 -17.86 -12.72
N SER A 231 33.01 -18.44 -13.79
CA SER A 231 32.97 -19.90 -14.01
C SER A 231 33.56 -20.66 -12.83
N ALA A 232 34.66 -20.13 -12.29
CA ALA A 232 35.46 -20.71 -11.20
C ALA A 232 34.87 -20.46 -9.80
N THR A 233 33.74 -19.76 -9.65
CA THR A 233 33.15 -19.52 -8.33
C THR A 233 32.78 -20.84 -7.63
N SER A 234 33.08 -20.93 -6.34
CA SER A 234 32.88 -22.15 -5.55
C SER A 234 31.42 -22.62 -5.52
N ILE A 235 31.23 -23.93 -5.47
CA ILE A 235 29.90 -24.55 -5.34
C ILE A 235 29.15 -24.04 -4.10
N MET A 236 29.87 -23.76 -3.02
CA MET A 236 29.33 -23.22 -1.78
C MET A 236 28.65 -21.87 -2.02
N LEU A 237 29.30 -20.92 -2.69
CA LEU A 237 28.72 -19.61 -2.97
C LEU A 237 27.51 -19.70 -3.91
N LYS A 238 27.57 -20.56 -4.94
CA LYS A 238 26.43 -20.83 -5.82
C LYS A 238 25.23 -21.39 -5.05
N SER A 239 25.47 -22.34 -4.14
CA SER A 239 24.41 -22.92 -3.29
C SER A 239 23.83 -21.89 -2.31
N LEU A 240 24.66 -21.00 -1.75
CA LEU A 240 24.21 -19.93 -0.85
C LEU A 240 23.30 -18.93 -1.57
N PHE A 241 23.62 -18.58 -2.82
CA PHE A 241 22.77 -17.73 -3.65
C PHE A 241 21.40 -18.36 -3.89
N VAL A 242 21.37 -19.65 -4.27
CA VAL A 242 20.11 -20.38 -4.50
C VAL A 242 19.30 -20.50 -3.21
N ALA A 243 19.94 -20.84 -2.08
CA ALA A 243 19.28 -20.92 -0.79
C ALA A 243 18.66 -19.57 -0.38
N THR A 244 19.40 -18.47 -0.58
CA THR A 244 18.91 -17.11 -0.32
C THR A 244 17.74 -16.73 -1.24
N SER A 245 17.78 -17.15 -2.51
CA SER A 245 16.68 -16.95 -3.47
C SER A 245 15.42 -17.71 -3.06
N ILE A 246 15.56 -18.97 -2.63
CA ILE A 246 14.45 -19.79 -2.12
C ILE A 246 13.87 -19.16 -0.86
N LEU A 247 14.72 -18.68 0.06
CA LEU A 247 14.28 -17.97 1.26
C LEU A 247 13.44 -16.74 0.91
N ALA A 248 13.87 -15.93 -0.06
CA ALA A 248 13.11 -14.77 -0.51
C ALA A 248 11.72 -15.17 -1.06
N ILE A 249 11.66 -16.21 -1.90
CA ILE A 249 10.39 -16.73 -2.42
C ILE A 249 9.49 -17.22 -1.28
N LEU A 250 10.02 -17.95 -0.31
CA LEU A 250 9.26 -18.42 0.86
C LEU A 250 8.72 -17.25 1.70
N LEU A 251 9.55 -16.25 2.00
CA LEU A 251 9.14 -15.04 2.72
C LEU A 251 8.00 -14.32 1.98
N SER A 252 8.04 -14.28 0.64
CA SER A 252 6.97 -13.71 -0.17
C SER A 252 5.63 -14.42 0.03
N THR A 253 5.58 -15.67 0.49
CA THR A 253 4.30 -16.37 0.68
C THR A 253 3.64 -16.08 2.04
N PHE A 254 4.40 -15.63 3.04
CA PHE A 254 3.89 -15.42 4.40
C PHE A 254 2.88 -14.29 4.54
N HIS A 255 2.86 -13.33 3.62
CA HIS A 255 1.86 -12.27 3.63
C HIS A 255 0.54 -12.70 2.95
N LEU A 256 0.51 -13.84 2.25
CA LEU A 256 -0.68 -14.34 1.58
C LEU A 256 -1.62 -15.04 2.57
N GLY A 257 -2.91 -14.71 2.51
CA GLY A 257 -3.90 -15.43 3.30
C GLY A 257 -4.26 -16.83 2.77
N LYS A 258 -4.01 -17.11 1.48
CA LYS A 258 -4.19 -18.44 0.85
C LYS A 258 -2.96 -18.81 0.02
N PRO A 259 -1.84 -19.22 0.64
CA PRO A 259 -0.59 -19.50 -0.07
C PRO A 259 -0.74 -20.62 -1.11
N PHE A 260 -1.55 -21.64 -0.86
CA PHE A 260 -1.81 -22.72 -1.83
C PHE A 260 -2.55 -22.29 -3.10
N ARG A 261 -3.13 -21.08 -3.12
CA ARG A 261 -3.76 -20.48 -4.31
C ARG A 261 -2.81 -19.56 -5.07
N ALA A 262 -1.52 -19.51 -4.72
CA ALA A 262 -0.54 -18.59 -5.30
C ALA A 262 -0.42 -18.71 -6.82
N SER A 263 -0.74 -19.86 -7.42
CA SER A 263 -0.76 -20.02 -8.89
C SER A 263 -1.70 -19.02 -9.60
N HIS A 264 -2.78 -18.57 -8.94
CA HIS A 264 -3.66 -17.56 -9.51
C HIS A 264 -2.97 -16.19 -9.66
N SER A 265 -1.88 -15.93 -8.94
CA SER A 265 -1.22 -14.62 -8.92
C SER A 265 -0.66 -14.15 -10.27
N ILE A 266 -0.46 -15.05 -11.24
CA ILE A 266 -0.01 -14.71 -12.60
C ILE A 266 -1.16 -14.54 -13.61
N ALA A 267 -2.42 -14.57 -13.15
CA ALA A 267 -3.59 -14.47 -14.05
C ALA A 267 -3.76 -13.07 -14.69
N ASN A 268 -3.15 -12.02 -14.13
CA ASN A 268 -3.31 -10.63 -14.56
C ASN A 268 -2.02 -9.89 -14.96
N LEU A 269 -1.20 -10.49 -15.83
CA LEU A 269 0.04 -9.88 -16.31
C LEU A 269 -0.14 -8.54 -17.05
N LYS A 270 -1.31 -8.31 -17.66
CA LYS A 270 -1.57 -7.09 -18.43
C LYS A 270 -1.69 -5.85 -17.56
N THR A 271 -2.39 -5.94 -16.42
CA THR A 271 -2.71 -4.75 -15.61
C THR A 271 -2.09 -4.77 -14.22
N SER A 272 -1.84 -5.93 -13.62
CA SER A 272 -1.28 -6.01 -12.28
C SER A 272 0.25 -6.04 -12.31
N TRP A 273 0.87 -5.04 -11.68
CA TRP A 273 2.32 -5.05 -11.44
C TRP A 273 2.76 -6.20 -10.54
N LEU A 274 1.90 -6.62 -9.59
CA LEU A 274 2.19 -7.76 -8.71
C LEU A 274 2.26 -9.08 -9.49
N SER A 275 1.41 -9.26 -10.51
CA SER A 275 1.53 -10.42 -11.41
C SER A 275 2.85 -10.42 -12.19
N ARG A 276 3.29 -9.24 -12.66
CA ARG A 276 4.57 -9.09 -13.36
C ARG A 276 5.76 -9.37 -12.45
N GLU A 277 5.73 -8.87 -11.22
CA GLU A 277 6.74 -9.14 -10.19
C GLU A 277 6.91 -10.65 -9.97
N ILE A 278 5.81 -11.38 -9.76
CA ILE A 278 5.85 -12.83 -9.51
C ILE A 278 6.37 -13.58 -10.73
N LEU A 279 5.95 -13.20 -11.95
CA LEU A 279 6.50 -13.77 -13.18
C LEU A 279 8.01 -13.58 -13.28
N PHE A 280 8.49 -12.34 -13.12
CA PHE A 280 9.92 -12.04 -13.24
C PHE A 280 10.74 -12.64 -12.09
N CYS A 281 10.15 -12.85 -10.91
CA CYS A 281 10.77 -13.58 -9.81
C CYS A 281 11.05 -15.04 -10.20
N VAL A 282 10.05 -15.74 -10.76
CA VAL A 282 10.19 -17.12 -11.23
C VAL A 282 11.19 -17.22 -12.39
N LEU A 283 11.14 -16.28 -13.34
CA LEU A 283 12.09 -16.22 -14.46
C LEU A 283 13.52 -15.93 -13.99
N PHE A 284 13.69 -15.01 -13.03
CA PHE A 284 15.00 -14.66 -12.48
C PHE A 284 15.63 -15.86 -11.76
N PHE A 285 14.85 -16.55 -10.92
CA PHE A 285 15.32 -17.77 -10.25
C PHE A 285 15.73 -18.85 -11.26
N SER A 286 14.85 -19.15 -12.23
CA SER A 286 15.09 -20.19 -13.24
C SER A 286 16.31 -19.88 -14.12
N SER A 287 16.42 -18.65 -14.62
CA SER A 287 17.55 -18.21 -15.45
C SER A 287 18.87 -18.18 -14.68
N THR A 288 18.83 -17.83 -13.38
CA THR A 288 20.02 -17.87 -12.53
C THR A 288 20.51 -19.29 -12.28
N VAL A 289 19.61 -20.24 -11.98
CA VAL A 289 19.98 -21.65 -11.82
C VAL A 289 20.59 -22.19 -13.12
N LEU A 290 19.99 -21.85 -14.27
CA LEU A 290 20.51 -22.22 -15.59
C LEU A 290 21.93 -21.67 -15.81
N TYR A 291 22.17 -20.41 -15.48
CA TYR A 291 23.48 -19.75 -15.62
C TYR A 291 24.55 -20.34 -14.70
N LEU A 292 24.23 -20.55 -13.41
CA LEU A 292 25.22 -20.95 -12.41
C LEU A 292 25.65 -22.42 -12.51
N PHE A 293 24.76 -23.30 -12.95
CA PHE A 293 24.96 -24.75 -12.90
C PHE A 293 25.02 -25.46 -14.25
N ILE A 294 24.37 -24.93 -15.29
CA ILE A 294 24.21 -25.65 -16.56
C ILE A 294 25.03 -24.98 -17.67
N PHE A 295 24.77 -23.71 -17.92
CA PHE A 295 25.35 -22.98 -19.05
C PHE A 295 26.04 -21.71 -18.56
N HIS A 296 27.35 -21.80 -18.35
CA HIS A 296 28.17 -20.63 -18.00
C HIS A 296 28.46 -19.77 -19.25
N ASN A 297 27.41 -19.13 -19.77
CA ASN A 297 27.44 -18.36 -21.01
C ASN A 297 27.06 -16.90 -20.75
N ILE A 298 27.84 -15.98 -21.32
CA ILE A 298 27.62 -14.53 -21.25
C ILE A 298 26.24 -14.10 -21.75
N TYR A 299 25.69 -14.75 -22.77
CA TYR A 299 24.35 -14.44 -23.28
C TYR A 299 23.25 -14.73 -22.24
N ILE A 300 23.39 -15.81 -21.48
CA ILE A 300 22.44 -16.17 -20.42
C ILE A 300 22.58 -15.20 -19.24
N LEU A 301 23.80 -14.75 -18.92
CA LEU A 301 24.01 -13.71 -17.93
C LEU A 301 23.32 -12.40 -18.33
N ILE A 302 23.44 -11.97 -19.60
CA ILE A 302 22.75 -10.77 -20.12
C ILE A 302 21.22 -10.93 -20.03
N ILE A 303 20.68 -12.09 -20.42
CA ILE A 303 19.24 -12.37 -20.29
C ILE A 303 18.81 -12.31 -18.83
N THR A 304 19.57 -12.93 -17.93
CA THR A 304 19.32 -12.93 -16.48
C THR A 304 19.36 -11.51 -15.91
N ALA A 305 20.28 -10.67 -16.39
CA ALA A 305 20.40 -9.26 -16.02
C ALA A 305 19.17 -8.44 -16.46
N VAL A 306 18.66 -8.64 -17.68
CA VAL A 306 17.44 -7.96 -18.16
C VAL A 306 16.20 -8.42 -17.38
N ILE A 307 16.09 -9.71 -17.08
CA ILE A 307 15.00 -10.25 -16.25
C ILE A 307 15.09 -9.69 -14.83
N SER A 308 16.28 -9.64 -14.26
CA SER A 308 16.57 -9.04 -12.95
C SER A 308 16.15 -7.57 -12.89
N LEU A 309 16.53 -6.76 -13.88
CA LEU A 309 16.11 -5.36 -13.95
C LEU A 309 14.58 -5.24 -14.05
N SER A 310 13.94 -6.09 -14.86
CA SER A 310 12.48 -6.12 -15.02
C SER A 310 11.75 -6.53 -13.72
N LEU A 311 12.34 -7.44 -12.93
CA LEU A 311 11.87 -7.79 -11.58
C LEU A 311 11.93 -6.57 -10.66
N LEU A 312 13.09 -5.90 -10.56
CA LEU A 312 13.26 -4.74 -9.67
C LEU A 312 12.33 -3.59 -10.04
N ILE A 313 12.16 -3.30 -11.34
CA ILE A 313 11.17 -2.32 -11.82
C ILE A 313 9.75 -2.74 -11.44
N SER A 314 9.40 -4.03 -11.60
CA SER A 314 8.07 -4.51 -11.23
C SER A 314 7.80 -4.35 -9.72
N ILE A 315 8.79 -4.62 -8.86
CA ILE A 315 8.72 -4.39 -7.42
C ILE A 315 8.44 -2.91 -7.14
N GLU A 316 9.18 -1.98 -7.75
CA GLU A 316 8.98 -0.54 -7.53
C GLU A 316 7.59 -0.09 -7.97
N MET A 317 7.11 -0.63 -9.10
CA MET A 317 5.81 -0.29 -9.64
C MET A 317 4.64 -0.86 -8.82
N VAL A 318 4.82 -1.92 -8.02
CA VAL A 318 3.80 -2.35 -7.05
C VAL A 318 3.49 -1.23 -6.05
N TYR A 319 4.52 -0.49 -5.63
CA TYR A 319 4.38 0.64 -4.70
C TYR A 319 4.07 1.97 -5.39
N SER A 320 3.71 1.96 -6.68
CA SER A 320 3.19 3.16 -7.37
C SER A 320 1.71 3.42 -7.07
N ILE A 321 0.98 2.42 -6.56
CA ILE A 321 -0.44 2.51 -6.22
C ILE A 321 -0.69 3.39 -4.98
N PRO A 322 -0.06 3.12 -3.81
CA PRO A 322 -0.32 3.92 -2.63
C PRO A 322 0.37 5.29 -2.73
N LYS A 323 -0.17 6.29 -2.04
CA LYS A 323 0.46 7.59 -1.91
C LYS A 323 1.64 7.51 -0.93
N LYS A 324 2.55 8.47 -1.06
CA LYS A 324 3.80 8.53 -0.30
C LYS A 324 3.95 9.92 0.29
N ASN A 325 4.61 10.02 1.44
CA ASN A 325 4.85 11.31 2.12
C ASN A 325 5.86 12.22 1.37
N TYR A 326 6.41 11.76 0.25
CA TYR A 326 7.35 12.50 -0.59
C TYR A 326 6.88 12.51 -2.05
N LYS A 327 7.33 13.50 -2.82
CA LYS A 327 6.83 13.78 -4.17
C LYS A 327 7.70 13.22 -5.29
N THR A 328 8.95 12.85 -5.01
CA THR A 328 9.89 12.41 -6.04
C THR A 328 9.62 10.95 -6.45
N PRO A 329 9.67 10.62 -7.76
CA PRO A 329 9.49 9.24 -8.22
C PRO A 329 10.67 8.35 -7.79
N LEU A 330 11.89 8.91 -7.82
CA LEU A 330 13.09 8.27 -7.31
C LEU A 330 13.26 8.56 -5.81
N HIS A 331 13.71 7.56 -5.05
CA HIS A 331 13.90 7.65 -3.60
C HIS A 331 15.06 6.77 -3.13
N SER A 332 15.55 7.01 -1.93
CA SER A 332 16.73 6.33 -1.36
C SER A 332 16.56 4.81 -1.28
N SER A 333 15.36 4.34 -0.89
CA SER A 333 15.01 2.91 -0.79
C SER A 333 14.64 2.27 -2.15
N ASN A 334 15.02 2.83 -3.29
CA ASN A 334 14.72 2.23 -4.59
C ASN A 334 15.50 0.91 -4.79
N THR A 335 14.82 -0.18 -5.19
CA THR A 335 15.45 -1.51 -5.38
C THR A 335 16.52 -1.52 -6.47
N VAL A 336 16.36 -0.77 -7.56
CA VAL A 336 17.36 -0.69 -8.65
C VAL A 336 18.64 -0.02 -8.15
N LEU A 337 18.52 1.11 -7.43
CA LEU A 337 19.69 1.75 -6.80
C LEU A 337 20.37 0.83 -5.78
N THR A 338 19.59 0.04 -5.04
CA THR A 338 20.12 -0.92 -4.07
C THR A 338 20.87 -2.06 -4.76
N ALA A 339 20.34 -2.58 -5.87
CA ALA A 339 21.01 -3.61 -6.66
C ALA A 339 22.29 -3.09 -7.33
N LEU A 340 22.29 -1.86 -7.84
CA LEU A 340 23.49 -1.21 -8.39
C LEU A 340 24.57 -1.03 -7.31
N MET A 341 24.17 -0.61 -6.10
CA MET A 341 25.09 -0.46 -4.97
C MET A 341 25.77 -1.79 -4.64
N PHE A 342 25.02 -2.87 -4.47
CA PHE A 342 25.62 -4.19 -4.21
C PHE A 342 26.40 -4.73 -5.42
N GLY A 343 25.95 -4.50 -6.64
CA GLY A 343 26.68 -4.87 -7.85
C GLY A 343 28.06 -4.22 -7.91
N PHE A 344 28.14 -2.89 -7.70
CA PHE A 344 29.42 -2.19 -7.67
C PHE A 344 30.32 -2.60 -6.50
N LEU A 345 29.72 -2.93 -5.34
CA LEU A 345 30.46 -3.49 -4.22
C LEU A 345 31.14 -4.82 -4.61
N TYR A 346 30.40 -5.74 -5.23
CA TYR A 346 30.93 -7.05 -5.58
C TYR A 346 31.90 -7.02 -6.76
N SER A 347 31.70 -6.13 -7.73
CA SER A 347 32.62 -5.95 -8.86
C SER A 347 33.87 -5.14 -8.50
N GLY A 348 34.00 -4.65 -7.26
CA GLY A 348 35.13 -3.83 -6.83
C GLY A 348 35.19 -2.42 -7.45
N LEU A 349 34.09 -1.95 -8.05
CA LEU A 349 34.00 -0.64 -8.70
C LEU A 349 33.72 0.47 -7.68
N LEU A 350 34.67 0.67 -6.76
CA LEU A 350 34.49 1.51 -5.56
C LEU A 350 34.11 2.97 -5.86
N LYS A 351 34.61 3.55 -6.97
CA LYS A 351 34.24 4.92 -7.38
C LYS A 351 32.75 5.03 -7.74
N LEU A 352 32.21 4.04 -8.45
CA LEU A 352 30.79 3.99 -8.81
C LEU A 352 29.93 3.67 -7.58
N LEU A 353 30.43 2.83 -6.67
CA LEU A 353 29.80 2.57 -5.38
C LEU A 353 29.62 3.87 -4.58
N VAL A 354 30.67 4.68 -4.43
CA VAL A 354 30.58 5.98 -3.75
C VAL A 354 29.56 6.90 -4.42
N ALA A 355 29.53 6.93 -5.76
CA ALA A 355 28.55 7.73 -6.50
C ALA A 355 27.10 7.31 -6.18
N VAL A 356 26.80 6.00 -6.17
CA VAL A 356 25.47 5.49 -5.82
C VAL A 356 25.11 5.76 -4.37
N ILE A 357 26.04 5.56 -3.42
CA ILE A 357 25.81 5.88 -2.00
C ILE A 357 25.50 7.36 -1.84
N THR A 358 26.23 8.24 -2.54
CA THR A 358 25.99 9.69 -2.50
C THR A 358 24.62 10.06 -3.06
N ILE A 359 24.21 9.46 -4.19
CA ILE A 359 22.86 9.65 -4.74
C ILE A 359 21.79 9.19 -3.73
N LYS A 360 21.96 8.02 -3.12
CA LYS A 360 21.03 7.51 -2.11
C LYS A 360 20.98 8.40 -0.87
N ALA A 361 22.11 8.98 -0.45
CA ALA A 361 22.18 9.94 0.65
C ALA A 361 21.38 11.21 0.34
N LEU A 362 21.56 11.80 -0.85
CA LEU A 362 20.81 12.97 -1.29
C LEU A 362 19.31 12.68 -1.35
N LEU A 363 18.92 11.53 -1.91
CA LEU A 363 17.52 11.11 -1.97
C LEU A 363 16.94 10.86 -0.57
N TYR A 364 17.75 10.38 0.38
CA TYR A 364 17.32 10.15 1.76
C TYR A 364 17.04 11.48 2.47
N ILE A 365 17.93 12.46 2.29
CA ILE A 365 17.73 13.84 2.78
C ILE A 365 16.46 14.44 2.18
N VAL A 366 16.25 14.33 0.86
CA VAL A 366 15.03 14.82 0.21
C VAL A 366 13.78 14.11 0.75
N ARG A 367 13.85 12.79 1.00
CA ARG A 367 12.71 12.03 1.54
C ARG A 367 12.35 12.49 2.96
N LYS A 368 13.36 12.67 3.82
CA LYS A 368 13.15 13.08 5.22
C LYS A 368 12.86 14.56 5.40
N GLY A 369 13.44 15.43 4.55
CA GLY A 369 13.15 16.88 4.56
C GLY A 369 11.70 17.23 4.23
N ASN A 370 10.96 16.33 3.55
CA ASN A 370 9.53 16.48 3.27
C ASN A 370 8.61 15.88 4.35
N SER A 371 9.16 15.29 5.42
CA SER A 371 8.39 14.63 6.48
C SER A 371 7.92 15.63 7.56
N GLN A 372 6.98 15.18 8.42
CA GLN A 372 6.43 15.98 9.52
C GLN A 372 7.54 16.53 10.47
N PRO A 373 7.37 17.71 11.08
CA PRO A 373 8.39 18.36 11.90
C PRO A 373 8.68 17.62 13.22
N TYR A 374 7.79 16.73 13.68
CA TYR A 374 7.98 15.93 14.89
C TYR A 374 8.32 14.48 14.53
N LEU A 375 9.54 14.06 14.88
CA LEU A 375 10.01 12.69 14.67
C LEU A 375 9.97 11.92 15.99
N GLU A 376 9.32 10.75 15.96
CA GLU A 376 9.35 9.78 17.06
C GLU A 376 10.82 9.42 17.43
N PRO A 377 11.15 9.23 18.72
CA PRO A 377 12.52 8.94 19.16
C PRO A 377 13.16 7.74 18.45
N LEU A 378 12.38 6.69 18.18
CA LEU A 378 12.87 5.51 17.46
C LEU A 378 13.28 5.86 16.01
N THR A 379 12.56 6.76 15.36
CA THR A 379 12.88 7.23 14.00
C THR A 379 14.19 8.00 13.98
N MET A 380 14.47 8.80 15.02
CA MET A 380 15.76 9.49 15.16
C MET A 380 16.93 8.51 15.28
N VAL A 381 16.75 7.43 16.05
CA VAL A 381 17.76 6.37 16.16
C VAL A 381 18.00 5.69 14.80
N PHE A 382 16.94 5.39 14.05
CA PHE A 382 17.07 4.82 12.70
C PHE A 382 17.77 5.75 11.72
N ILE A 383 17.42 7.04 11.70
CA ILE A 383 18.11 8.04 10.89
C ILE A 383 19.60 8.09 11.25
N PHE A 384 19.92 8.12 12.55
CA PHE A 384 21.31 8.15 13.01
C PHE A 384 22.09 6.92 12.53
N ILE A 385 21.55 5.71 12.73
CA ILE A 385 22.22 4.47 12.30
C ILE A 385 22.36 4.44 10.78
N ARG A 386 21.34 4.84 10.01
CA ARG A 386 21.41 4.90 8.55
C ARG A 386 22.48 5.86 8.07
N VAL A 387 22.54 7.07 8.62
CA VAL A 387 23.52 8.08 8.21
C VAL A 387 24.94 7.63 8.59
N LEU A 388 25.13 7.15 9.82
CA LEU A 388 26.45 6.74 10.31
C LEU A 388 26.95 5.48 9.59
N PHE A 389 26.21 4.38 9.66
CA PHE A 389 26.66 3.07 9.17
C PHE A 389 26.33 2.82 7.70
N GLY A 390 25.21 3.36 7.20
CA GLY A 390 24.77 3.15 5.83
C GLY A 390 25.38 4.11 4.81
N LEU A 391 25.90 5.27 5.24
CA LEU A 391 26.38 6.33 4.34
C LEU A 391 27.81 6.78 4.68
N ILE A 392 28.06 7.33 5.88
CA ILE A 392 29.34 7.94 6.25
C ILE A 392 30.44 6.89 6.36
N PHE A 393 30.20 5.82 7.12
CA PHE A 393 31.19 4.78 7.37
C PHE A 393 31.68 4.11 6.06
N PRO A 394 30.80 3.68 5.12
CA PRO A 394 31.25 3.11 3.86
C PRO A 394 32.07 4.07 3.00
N ILE A 395 31.68 5.35 2.92
CA ILE A 395 32.43 6.36 2.17
C ILE A 395 33.82 6.54 2.80
N GLY A 396 33.90 6.66 4.13
CA GLY A 396 35.16 6.78 4.85
C GLY A 396 36.09 5.59 4.60
N VAL A 397 35.59 4.36 4.72
CA VAL A 397 36.39 3.16 4.46
C VAL A 397 36.89 3.13 3.02
N ILE A 398 36.06 3.46 2.03
CA ILE A 398 36.49 3.50 0.62
C ILE A 398 37.55 4.59 0.37
N SER A 399 37.45 5.73 1.06
CA SER A 399 38.38 6.84 0.90
C SER A 399 39.73 6.62 1.61
N PHE A 400 39.76 5.81 2.68
CA PHE A 400 40.95 5.69 3.55
C PHE A 400 41.55 4.27 3.63
N ALA A 401 40.83 3.22 3.25
CA ALA A 401 41.32 1.84 3.29
C ALA A 401 41.84 1.38 1.90
N SER A 402 42.97 0.68 1.88
CA SER A 402 43.48 0.01 0.67
C SER A 402 42.60 -1.19 0.28
N ASP A 403 42.64 -1.59 -0.99
CA ASP A 403 41.74 -2.47 -1.77
C ASP A 403 41.15 -3.76 -1.11
N ASN A 404 41.62 -4.18 0.07
CA ASN A 404 41.18 -5.40 0.77
C ASN A 404 39.96 -5.21 1.70
N GLY A 405 39.34 -4.03 1.73
CA GLY A 405 38.26 -3.68 2.67
C GLY A 405 36.82 -3.99 2.24
N SER A 406 36.59 -4.49 1.02
CA SER A 406 35.23 -4.55 0.43
C SER A 406 34.24 -5.43 1.21
N LEU A 407 34.70 -6.52 1.82
CA LEU A 407 33.86 -7.42 2.62
C LEU A 407 33.38 -6.76 3.93
N PHE A 408 34.19 -5.85 4.51
CA PHE A 408 33.80 -5.10 5.72
C PHE A 408 32.70 -4.06 5.46
N LEU A 409 32.49 -3.66 4.20
CA LEU A 409 31.44 -2.73 3.79
C LEU A 409 30.06 -3.39 3.71
N LEU A 410 30.01 -4.71 3.52
CA LEU A 410 28.76 -5.44 3.28
C LEU A 410 27.75 -5.25 4.41
N PHE A 411 28.19 -5.45 5.65
CA PHE A 411 27.32 -5.42 6.82
C PHE A 411 26.78 -4.01 7.14
N PRO A 412 27.61 -2.95 7.20
CA PRO A 412 27.11 -1.57 7.36
C PRO A 412 26.13 -1.14 6.26
N LEU A 413 26.43 -1.47 4.99
CA LEU A 413 25.53 -1.17 3.88
C LEU A 413 24.21 -1.93 4.02
N LEU A 414 24.24 -3.22 4.36
CA LEU A 414 23.04 -4.02 4.55
C LEU A 414 22.15 -3.47 5.68
N ILE A 415 22.73 -3.12 6.83
CA ILE A 415 21.98 -2.48 7.94
C ILE A 415 21.32 -1.18 7.46
N GLY A 416 22.09 -0.34 6.75
CA GLY A 416 21.57 0.90 6.20
C GLY A 416 20.38 0.66 5.26
N GLU A 417 20.46 -0.31 4.37
CA GLU A 417 19.37 -0.64 3.44
C GLU A 417 18.15 -1.25 4.14
N ILE A 418 18.34 -2.07 5.18
CA ILE A 418 17.23 -2.59 6.01
C ILE A 418 16.47 -1.43 6.63
N ILE A 419 17.18 -0.48 7.23
CA ILE A 419 16.57 0.68 7.89
C ILE A 419 15.84 1.55 6.86
N ASP A 420 16.50 1.88 5.74
CA ASP A 420 15.92 2.72 4.70
C ASP A 420 14.64 2.10 4.12
N ARG A 421 14.64 0.77 3.92
CA ARG A 421 13.47 0.01 3.46
C ARG A 421 12.38 -0.05 4.52
N TYR A 422 12.72 -0.30 5.79
CA TYR A 422 11.76 -0.30 6.89
C TYR A 422 11.03 1.06 6.97
N GLU A 423 11.78 2.16 6.91
CA GLU A 423 11.22 3.50 6.91
C GLU A 423 10.37 3.79 5.66
N PHE A 424 10.79 3.32 4.48
CA PHE A 424 10.01 3.46 3.25
C PHE A 424 8.59 2.90 3.41
N TYR A 425 8.39 1.76 4.08
CA TYR A 425 7.04 1.22 4.32
C TYR A 425 6.22 2.07 5.30
N ASN A 426 6.86 2.78 6.22
CA ASN A 426 6.18 3.69 7.14
C ASN A 426 5.85 5.03 6.47
N ASP A 427 6.57 5.40 5.41
CA ASP A 427 6.33 6.60 4.61
C ASP A 427 5.15 6.43 3.61
N ILE A 428 4.64 5.21 3.45
CA ILE A 428 3.51 4.88 2.57
C ILE A 428 2.18 5.11 3.31
N TYR A 429 1.23 5.74 2.62
CA TYR A 429 -0.14 5.86 3.11
C TYR A 429 -1.17 5.69 2.00
N ILE A 430 -2.39 5.36 2.42
CA ILE A 430 -3.54 5.22 1.53
C ILE A 430 -4.57 6.26 1.96
N ASP A 431 -5.05 7.05 1.00
CA ASP A 431 -6.18 7.94 1.25
C ASP A 431 -7.39 7.09 1.65
N SER A 432 -8.09 7.55 2.67
CA SER A 432 -9.29 6.90 3.17
C SER A 432 -10.28 7.95 3.67
N PRO A 433 -11.58 7.64 3.66
CA PRO A 433 -12.59 8.50 4.25
C PRO A 433 -12.28 8.90 5.69
N SER A 434 -11.89 7.95 6.53
CA SER A 434 -11.53 8.19 7.93
C SER A 434 -10.38 9.19 8.08
N LYS A 435 -9.29 9.03 7.30
CA LYS A 435 -8.16 9.97 7.31
C LYS A 435 -8.57 11.37 6.83
N ASN A 436 -9.43 11.46 5.82
CA ASN A 436 -9.93 12.75 5.33
C ASN A 436 -10.76 13.47 6.41
N PHE A 437 -11.63 12.75 7.13
CA PHE A 437 -12.37 13.28 8.28
C PHE A 437 -11.46 13.72 9.42
N GLU A 438 -10.42 12.95 9.73
CA GLU A 438 -9.44 13.31 10.75
C GLU A 438 -8.67 14.58 10.37
N GLN A 439 -8.21 14.68 9.12
CA GLN A 439 -7.52 15.87 8.63
C GLN A 439 -8.42 17.11 8.66
N LEU A 440 -9.67 16.94 8.25
CA LEU A 440 -10.67 18.00 8.30
C LEU A 440 -10.91 18.45 9.74
N PHE A 441 -11.08 17.51 10.66
CA PHE A 441 -11.26 17.79 12.09
C PHE A 441 -10.08 18.56 12.69
N LYS A 442 -8.83 18.15 12.36
CA LYS A 442 -7.61 18.90 12.72
C LYS A 442 -7.64 20.32 12.20
N ASN A 443 -7.96 20.50 10.92
CA ASN A 443 -7.96 21.81 10.27
C ASN A 443 -9.08 22.74 10.79
N THR A 444 -10.18 22.19 11.28
CA THR A 444 -11.31 22.97 11.83
C THR A 444 -11.06 23.38 13.27
N ILE A 445 -10.45 22.52 14.09
CA ILE A 445 -10.23 22.78 15.53
C ILE A 445 -8.93 23.52 15.81
N MET A 446 -7.89 23.34 14.99
CA MET A 446 -6.63 24.05 15.18
C MET A 446 -6.64 25.49 14.63
N LYS A 447 -7.73 25.93 14.02
CA LYS A 447 -7.98 27.33 13.65
C LYS A 447 -8.65 28.03 14.81
#